data_AF-A0A9P3B2K7-F1
#
_entry.id   AF-A0A9P3B2K7-F1
#
_cell.length_a   1.000
_cell.length_b   1.000
_cell.length_c   1.000
_cell.angle_alpha   90.00
_cell.angle_beta   90.00
_cell.angle_gamma   90.00
#
_symmetry.space_group_name_H-M   'P 1'
#
loop_
_entity.id
_entity.type
_entity.pdbx_description
1 polymer ?
#
loop_
_entity_poly.entity_id
_entity_poly.type
_entity_poly.pdbx_seq_one_letter_code
_entity_poly.pdbx_strand_id
1 'polypeptide(L)'
;MSRHAQVEEVYDSDPEEIAPSDPSASILSPAAMPPPGASNIPMRPPAPEPRREIPKHFQCLYPVYFDKTRSRAEGRKVGTELAIENPLARDIVDAVQMLGLNVGFEPEKLHPKDWANPGRVRVMLKDEDGNLVNPKIKNKHHLYILVAQYLKAHPTNEESPYRLRIKGLPMPEKLPGAPPAPRGWKIGKILPIHSPAYSGGGVSDNPLKDAMAEMQSMGGMPGMPQIPGMPNLAGMMGEPSASGSEKKKKEKKKGKA
;
A
#
# COMPACT_ATOMS: atom_id res chain seq x y z
N MET A 1 38.56 52.52 44.05
CA MET A 1 38.62 53.93 43.59
C MET A 1 38.60 53.89 42.07
N SER A 2 37.72 54.49 41.28
CA SER A 2 36.50 55.30 41.45
C SER A 2 35.77 55.17 40.11
N ARG A 3 34.53 54.68 40.09
CA ARG A 3 33.30 55.40 39.71
C ARG A 3 33.44 56.38 38.54
N HIS A 4 32.78 56.05 37.42
CA HIS A 4 31.86 56.96 36.73
C HIS A 4 30.68 56.13 36.20
N ALA A 5 29.48 56.66 36.42
CA ALA A 5 28.17 56.11 36.10
C ALA A 5 27.54 56.91 34.94
N GLN A 6 26.30 56.52 34.58
CA GLN A 6 25.28 57.26 33.81
C GLN A 6 25.43 57.23 32.26
N VAL A 7 24.39 57.06 31.42
CA VAL A 7 22.91 57.12 31.53
C VAL A 7 22.26 56.17 30.51
N GLU A 8 21.09 55.66 30.89
CA GLU A 8 20.04 54.95 30.17
C GLU A 8 19.21 55.90 29.27
N GLU A 9 18.88 55.52 28.03
CA GLU A 9 17.69 56.09 27.35
C GLU A 9 16.91 54.96 26.66
N VAL A 10 15.85 54.56 27.37
CA VAL A 10 14.69 53.83 26.87
C VAL A 10 13.76 54.90 26.27
N TYR A 11 13.44 54.80 24.98
CA TYR A 11 12.32 55.55 24.42
C TYR A 11 11.06 54.69 24.56
N ASP A 12 10.35 54.97 25.64
CA ASP A 12 8.92 54.74 25.84
C ASP A 12 8.24 56.11 25.81
N SER A 13 7.17 56.27 25.03
CA SER A 13 6.24 57.41 24.96
C SER A 13 5.18 57.05 23.89
N ASP A 14 4.08 56.35 24.19
CA ASP A 14 2.89 56.67 25.02
C ASP A 14 1.74 57.23 24.13
N PRO A 15 0.49 57.41 24.61
CA PRO A 15 -0.67 56.60 24.23
C PRO A 15 -1.79 57.51 23.69
N GLU A 16 -2.94 56.99 23.27
CA GLU A 16 -4.19 57.75 23.42
C GLU A 16 -5.35 56.80 23.79
N GLU A 17 -5.62 56.83 25.10
CA GLU A 17 -6.88 56.88 25.84
C GLU A 17 -8.19 56.27 25.27
N ILE A 18 -8.69 55.25 25.99
CA ILE A 18 -9.85 55.29 26.94
C ILE A 18 -11.10 56.07 26.47
N ALA A 19 -12.34 55.55 26.45
CA ALA A 19 -13.13 54.78 27.44
C ALA A 19 -14.50 54.38 26.81
N PRO A 20 -15.56 53.97 27.54
CA PRO A 20 -15.70 53.09 28.71
C PRO A 20 -16.72 51.94 28.45
N SER A 21 -16.95 51.14 29.49
CA SER A 21 -17.76 49.93 29.62
C SER A 21 -19.28 50.09 29.45
N ASP A 22 -19.97 49.04 28.98
CA ASP A 22 -21.14 48.49 29.70
C ASP A 22 -21.40 47.00 29.33
N PRO A 23 -21.73 46.12 30.30
CA PRO A 23 -22.08 44.73 30.09
C PRO A 23 -23.61 44.59 29.90
N SER A 24 -24.03 43.51 29.24
CA SER A 24 -25.43 43.16 28.96
C SER A 24 -26.01 43.74 27.66
N ALA A 25 -25.86 42.98 26.58
CA ALA A 25 -26.97 42.76 25.65
C ALA A 25 -26.69 41.49 24.85
N SER A 26 -27.31 40.39 25.28
CA SER A 26 -27.59 39.26 24.42
C SER A 26 -28.35 39.75 23.18
N ILE A 27 -27.69 39.78 22.03
CA ILE A 27 -28.37 39.82 20.72
C ILE A 27 -27.86 38.65 19.88
N LEU A 28 -28.40 37.48 20.21
CA LEU A 28 -28.62 36.42 19.24
C LEU A 28 -29.40 37.04 18.06
N SER A 29 -28.77 37.23 16.90
CA SER A 29 -29.50 37.48 15.66
C SER A 29 -30.41 36.27 15.40
N PRO A 30 -31.76 36.39 15.45
CA PRO A 30 -32.64 35.24 15.27
C PRO A 30 -32.97 34.95 13.79
N ALA A 31 -32.22 35.55 12.86
CA ALA A 31 -32.53 35.50 11.43
C ALA A 31 -31.55 34.62 10.64
N ALA A 32 -31.26 33.43 11.13
CA ALA A 32 -30.59 32.38 10.35
C ALA A 32 -30.97 30.97 10.86
N MET A 33 -32.27 30.71 11.06
CA MET A 33 -32.73 29.33 11.16
C MET A 33 -32.86 28.77 9.73
N PRO A 34 -32.14 27.69 9.37
CA PRO A 34 -32.43 26.99 8.13
C PRO A 34 -33.84 26.37 8.23
N PRO A 35 -34.65 26.39 7.15
CA PRO A 35 -35.91 25.68 7.15
C PRO A 35 -35.66 24.17 7.39
N PRO A 36 -36.48 23.47 8.17
CA PRO A 36 -36.37 22.03 8.30
C PRO A 36 -36.84 21.42 6.98
N GLY A 37 -35.90 20.98 6.13
CA GLY A 37 -36.28 20.24 4.92
C GLY A 37 -35.40 20.35 3.67
N ALA A 38 -34.24 21.01 3.70
CA ALA A 38 -33.40 21.10 2.50
C ALA A 38 -31.89 20.97 2.79
N SER A 39 -31.46 19.84 3.34
CA SER A 39 -30.05 19.46 3.32
C SER A 39 -29.74 18.69 2.03
N ASN A 40 -29.84 19.38 0.89
CA ASN A 40 -29.23 18.90 -0.35
C ASN A 40 -27.95 19.72 -0.59
N ILE A 41 -26.98 19.53 0.31
CA ILE A 41 -25.61 19.98 0.04
C ILE A 41 -25.10 19.03 -1.05
N PRO A 42 -24.83 19.50 -2.29
CA PRO A 42 -24.19 18.64 -3.26
C PRO A 42 -22.85 18.21 -2.66
N MET A 43 -22.70 16.91 -2.40
CA MET A 43 -21.42 16.31 -2.02
C MET A 43 -20.45 16.56 -3.17
N ARG A 44 -19.71 17.67 -3.10
CA ARG A 44 -18.52 17.86 -3.93
C ARG A 44 -17.56 16.73 -3.57
N PRO A 45 -17.20 15.83 -4.50
CA PRO A 45 -16.20 14.83 -4.20
C PRO A 45 -14.93 15.56 -3.74
N PRO A 46 -14.27 15.09 -2.66
CA PRO A 46 -13.06 15.72 -2.17
C PRO A 46 -12.06 15.81 -3.34
N ALA A 47 -11.54 17.03 -3.57
CA ALA A 47 -10.53 17.24 -4.58
C ALA A 47 -9.38 16.24 -4.36
N PRO A 48 -8.77 15.68 -5.43
CA PRO A 48 -7.66 14.77 -5.26
C PRO A 48 -6.52 15.50 -4.53
N GLU A 49 -6.25 15.07 -3.29
CA GLU A 49 -5.12 15.55 -2.51
C GLU A 49 -3.84 15.48 -3.35
N PRO A 50 -3.05 16.56 -3.46
CA PRO A 50 -1.81 16.53 -4.20
C PRO A 50 -0.89 15.47 -3.56
N ARG A 51 -0.58 14.40 -4.29
CA ARG A 51 0.42 13.41 -3.84
C ARG A 51 1.74 14.15 -3.70
N ARG A 52 2.23 14.31 -2.47
CA ARG A 52 3.58 14.82 -2.22
C ARG A 52 4.56 13.94 -3.01
N GLU A 53 5.28 14.55 -3.96
CA GLU A 53 6.24 13.82 -4.77
C GLU A 53 7.37 13.32 -3.88
N ILE A 54 7.67 12.02 -3.95
CA ILE A 54 8.74 11.42 -3.19
C ILE A 54 10.07 11.72 -3.89
N PRO A 55 11.05 12.37 -3.23
CA PRO A 55 12.29 12.77 -3.89
C PRO A 55 13.08 11.58 -4.45
N LYS A 56 13.51 11.70 -5.71
CA LYS A 56 14.21 10.62 -6.44
C LYS A 56 15.60 10.32 -5.90
N HIS A 57 16.24 11.27 -5.22
CA HIS A 57 17.58 11.13 -4.65
C HIS A 57 17.59 10.33 -3.33
N PHE A 58 16.42 10.09 -2.71
CA PHE A 58 16.30 9.27 -1.51
C PHE A 58 16.71 7.82 -1.80
N GLN A 59 17.29 7.18 -0.79
CA GLN A 59 17.77 5.81 -0.92
C GLN A 59 16.59 4.82 -0.99
N CYS A 60 16.57 3.98 -2.03
CA CYS A 60 15.61 2.87 -2.14
C CYS A 60 15.97 1.70 -1.24
N LEU A 61 14.98 1.20 -0.52
CA LEU A 61 14.93 -0.09 0.17
C LEU A 61 13.77 -0.89 -0.44
N TYR A 62 13.98 -2.18 -0.65
CA TYR A 62 12.96 -3.12 -1.12
C TYR A 62 12.88 -4.32 -0.17
N PRO A 63 11.72 -4.98 -0.04
CA PRO A 63 11.54 -6.18 0.77
C PRO A 63 12.60 -7.26 0.53
N VAL A 64 12.90 -7.58 -0.73
CA VAL A 64 13.87 -8.60 -1.14
C VAL A 64 15.28 -8.39 -0.55
N TYR A 65 15.62 -7.18 -0.08
CA TYR A 65 16.92 -6.92 0.55
C TYR A 65 17.08 -7.66 1.88
N PHE A 66 15.96 -7.97 2.54
CA PHE A 66 15.90 -8.57 3.87
C PHE A 66 15.36 -10.00 3.86
N ASP A 67 15.09 -10.56 2.67
CA ASP A 67 14.49 -11.88 2.51
C ASP A 67 15.52 -13.01 2.71
N LYS A 68 15.27 -13.84 3.72
CA LYS A 68 16.13 -14.99 4.09
C LYS A 68 16.14 -16.09 3.03
N THR A 69 15.08 -16.23 2.25
CA THR A 69 14.93 -17.25 1.20
C THR A 69 15.71 -16.92 -0.08
N ARG A 70 16.19 -15.68 -0.19
CA ARG A 70 16.93 -15.14 -1.32
C ARG A 70 18.42 -15.14 -1.06
N SER A 71 19.23 -15.51 -2.03
CA SER A 71 20.67 -15.31 -2.00
C SER A 71 21.05 -13.83 -2.23
N ARG A 72 22.33 -13.49 -2.03
CA ARG A 72 22.84 -12.14 -2.38
C ARG A 72 22.70 -11.83 -3.88
N ALA A 73 22.91 -12.85 -4.73
CA ALA A 73 22.73 -12.73 -6.17
C ALA A 73 21.26 -12.51 -6.55
N GLU A 74 20.32 -13.07 -5.79
CA GLU A 74 18.88 -12.91 -6.00
C GLU A 74 18.32 -11.59 -5.42
N GLY A 75 19.09 -10.85 -4.62
CA GLY A 75 18.73 -9.49 -4.20
C GLY A 75 19.01 -9.18 -2.73
N ARG A 76 19.18 -10.20 -1.89
CA ARG A 76 19.43 -10.02 -0.46
C ARG A 76 20.66 -9.14 -0.22
N LYS A 77 20.58 -8.19 0.70
CA LYS A 77 21.66 -7.24 1.02
C LYS A 77 22.29 -7.47 2.38
N VAL A 78 21.59 -8.16 3.28
CA VAL A 78 22.08 -8.50 4.63
C VAL A 78 22.55 -9.96 4.72
N GLY A 79 23.24 -10.30 5.81
CA GLY A 79 23.58 -11.69 6.13
C GLY A 79 22.33 -12.51 6.46
N THR A 80 22.41 -13.82 6.27
CA THR A 80 21.28 -14.74 6.44
C THR A 80 20.76 -14.77 7.88
N GLU A 81 21.63 -14.51 8.84
CA GLU A 81 21.39 -14.47 10.29
C GLU A 81 20.56 -13.25 10.73
N LEU A 82 20.59 -12.16 9.96
CA LEU A 82 19.78 -10.96 10.17
C LEU A 82 18.54 -10.93 9.26
N ALA A 83 18.54 -11.70 8.17
CA ALA A 83 17.42 -11.77 7.25
C ALA A 83 16.20 -12.49 7.88
N ILE A 84 15.00 -12.11 7.45
CA ILE A 84 13.73 -12.68 7.90
C ILE A 84 12.97 -13.34 6.75
N GLU A 85 11.99 -14.17 7.09
CA GLU A 85 11.09 -14.75 6.09
C GLU A 85 9.96 -13.77 5.79
N ASN A 86 9.59 -13.65 4.50
CA ASN A 86 8.48 -12.83 4.02
C ASN A 86 8.53 -11.35 4.48
N PRO A 87 9.65 -10.61 4.34
CA PRO A 87 9.66 -9.19 4.69
C PRO A 87 8.61 -8.43 3.87
N LEU A 88 7.89 -7.49 4.47
CA LEU A 88 6.95 -6.62 3.76
C LEU A 88 7.43 -5.16 3.78
N ALA A 89 7.06 -4.40 2.76
CA ALA A 89 7.50 -3.01 2.65
C ALA A 89 6.91 -2.11 3.74
N ARG A 90 5.72 -2.45 4.27
CA ARG A 90 5.12 -1.73 5.40
C ARG A 90 5.97 -1.85 6.66
N ASP A 91 6.48 -3.03 6.98
CA ASP A 91 7.31 -3.23 8.17
C ASP A 91 8.66 -2.51 8.03
N ILE A 92 9.18 -2.36 6.81
CA ILE A 92 10.36 -1.54 6.52
C ILE A 92 10.08 -0.05 6.76
N VAL A 93 8.88 0.43 6.41
CA VAL A 93 8.47 1.82 6.73
C VAL A 93 8.51 2.04 8.23
N ASP A 94 7.93 1.12 9.01
CA ASP A 94 7.90 1.22 10.47
C ASP A 94 9.32 1.20 11.07
N ALA A 95 10.20 0.34 10.56
CA ALA A 95 11.60 0.28 10.95
C ALA A 95 12.32 1.62 10.72
N VAL A 96 12.14 2.21 9.53
CA VAL A 96 12.79 3.48 9.15
C VAL A 96 12.25 4.65 9.98
N GLN A 97 10.94 4.68 10.25
CA GLN A 97 10.31 5.68 11.11
C GLN A 97 10.82 5.58 12.56
N MET A 98 10.96 4.37 13.08
CA MET A 98 11.56 4.12 14.41
C MET A 98 13.02 4.59 14.51
N LEU A 99 13.74 4.60 13.38
CA LEU A 99 15.09 5.15 13.29
C LEU A 99 15.11 6.68 13.14
N GLY A 100 13.96 7.35 13.16
CA GLY A 100 13.85 8.82 13.07
C GLY A 100 14.22 9.38 11.70
N LEU A 101 14.04 8.62 10.63
CA LEU A 101 14.32 9.06 9.26
C LEU A 101 13.05 9.40 8.49
N ASN A 102 13.14 10.37 7.58
CA ASN A 102 12.06 10.68 6.65
C ASN A 102 11.89 9.56 5.63
N VAL A 103 10.64 9.14 5.43
CA VAL A 103 10.27 8.00 4.59
C VAL A 103 9.27 8.39 3.52
N GLY A 104 9.53 7.99 2.28
CA GLY A 104 8.56 7.96 1.19
C GLY A 104 8.17 6.52 0.90
N PHE A 105 6.89 6.24 0.77
CA PHE A 105 6.39 4.88 0.54
C PHE A 105 5.67 4.77 -0.81
N GLU A 106 6.15 3.85 -1.65
CA GLU A 106 5.60 3.58 -2.98
C GLU A 106 5.09 2.13 -3.02
N PRO A 107 3.82 1.87 -2.65
CA PRO A 107 3.30 0.51 -2.44
C PRO A 107 3.34 -0.34 -3.71
N GLU A 108 3.10 0.25 -4.88
CA GLU A 108 2.96 -0.47 -6.15
C GLU A 108 4.30 -0.81 -6.83
N LYS A 109 5.44 -0.27 -6.34
CA LYS A 109 6.72 -0.41 -7.02
C LYS A 109 7.36 -1.77 -6.73
N LEU A 110 7.74 -2.47 -7.80
CA LEU A 110 8.37 -3.79 -7.75
C LEU A 110 9.89 -3.70 -7.83
N HIS A 111 10.57 -4.68 -7.23
CA HIS A 111 11.99 -4.90 -7.49
C HIS A 111 12.14 -5.83 -8.71
N PRO A 112 13.10 -5.61 -9.63
CA PRO A 112 13.25 -6.45 -10.83
C PRO A 112 13.47 -7.95 -10.55
N LYS A 113 14.00 -8.29 -9.38
CA LYS A 113 14.24 -9.67 -8.92
C LYS A 113 13.14 -10.24 -8.04
N ASP A 114 12.07 -9.48 -7.80
CA ASP A 114 10.94 -9.89 -6.97
C ASP A 114 9.66 -9.18 -7.42
N TRP A 115 8.97 -9.81 -8.37
CA TRP A 115 7.74 -9.27 -8.94
C TRP A 115 6.51 -9.51 -8.06
N ALA A 116 6.58 -10.45 -7.11
CA ALA A 116 5.45 -10.87 -6.30
C ALA A 116 5.32 -10.07 -4.99
N ASN A 117 6.39 -9.46 -4.49
CA ASN A 117 6.35 -8.70 -3.23
C ASN A 117 6.51 -7.18 -3.48
N PRO A 118 5.41 -6.47 -3.76
CA PRO A 118 5.46 -5.04 -4.07
C PRO A 118 5.75 -4.16 -2.87
N GLY A 119 6.40 -3.04 -3.16
CA GLY A 119 6.64 -1.96 -2.23
C GLY A 119 8.08 -1.47 -2.30
N ARG A 120 8.24 -0.16 -2.47
CA ARG A 120 9.53 0.52 -2.39
C ARG A 120 9.48 1.56 -1.29
N VAL A 121 10.49 1.53 -0.44
CA VAL A 121 10.67 2.51 0.63
C VAL A 121 11.82 3.42 0.25
N ARG A 122 11.56 4.72 0.20
CA ARG A 122 12.54 5.79 -0.06
C ARG A 122 12.92 6.41 1.27
N VAL A 123 14.22 6.51 1.54
CA VAL A 123 14.73 6.95 2.84
C VAL A 123 15.70 8.12 2.65
N MET A 124 15.44 9.20 3.38
CA MET A 124 16.34 10.35 3.45
C MET A 124 17.46 10.05 4.45
N LEU A 125 18.61 9.59 3.95
CA LEU A 125 19.77 9.33 4.81
C LEU A 125 20.63 10.58 5.01
N LYS A 126 20.64 11.46 4.01
CA LYS A 126 21.36 12.72 4.02
C LYS A 126 20.41 13.87 3.70
N ASP A 127 20.68 15.04 4.27
CA ASP A 127 20.00 16.28 3.92
C ASP A 127 20.53 16.86 2.60
N GLU A 128 19.98 18.01 2.21
CA GLU A 128 20.35 18.72 0.98
C GLU A 128 21.80 19.22 1.03
N ASP A 129 22.33 19.49 2.23
CA ASP A 129 23.72 19.88 2.49
C ASP A 129 24.68 18.68 2.52
N GLY A 130 24.17 17.45 2.46
CA GLY A 130 24.95 16.22 2.43
C GLY A 130 25.32 15.64 3.80
N ASN A 131 24.84 16.25 4.89
CA ASN A 131 25.02 15.78 6.27
C ASN A 131 24.09 14.60 6.56
N LEU A 132 24.47 13.74 7.50
CA LEU A 132 23.63 12.61 7.92
C LEU A 132 22.44 13.12 8.74
N VAL A 133 21.22 12.78 8.32
CA VAL A 133 19.97 13.14 9.03
C VAL A 133 19.97 12.54 10.44
N ASN A 134 20.44 11.30 10.57
CA ASN A 134 20.65 10.64 11.86
C ASN A 134 22.12 10.20 11.98
N PRO A 135 22.93 10.85 12.86
CA PRO A 135 24.34 10.51 13.05
C PRO A 135 24.60 9.07 13.51
N LYS A 136 23.60 8.40 14.11
CA LYS A 136 23.70 6.98 14.47
C LYS A 136 23.83 6.08 13.24
N ILE A 137 23.41 6.55 12.06
CA ILE A 137 23.36 5.78 10.82
C ILE A 137 24.48 6.23 9.88
N LYS A 138 25.66 5.68 10.11
CA LYS A 138 26.90 6.04 9.41
C LYS A 138 26.85 5.91 7.88
N ASN A 139 26.19 4.86 7.36
CA ASN A 139 26.13 4.60 5.92
C ASN A 139 24.91 3.75 5.56
N LYS A 140 24.70 3.58 4.26
CA LYS A 140 23.61 2.79 3.68
C LYS A 140 23.61 1.32 4.13
N HIS A 141 24.77 0.70 4.27
CA HIS A 141 24.83 -0.70 4.72
C HIS A 141 24.46 -0.82 6.20
N HIS A 142 24.87 0.15 7.03
CA HIS A 142 24.47 0.23 8.43
C HIS A 142 22.95 0.38 8.57
N LEU A 143 22.32 1.21 7.73
CA LEU A 143 20.85 1.30 7.64
C LEU A 143 20.21 -0.09 7.39
N TYR A 144 20.77 -0.89 6.48
CA TYR A 144 20.24 -2.23 6.22
C TYR A 144 20.33 -3.14 7.45
N ILE A 145 21.44 -3.09 8.19
CA ILE A 145 21.61 -3.89 9.40
C ILE A 145 20.56 -3.51 10.46
N LEU A 146 20.37 -2.21 10.69
CA LEU A 146 19.41 -1.71 11.68
C LEU A 146 17.96 -2.07 11.30
N VAL A 147 17.59 -1.92 10.03
CA VAL A 147 16.27 -2.34 9.54
C VAL A 147 16.10 -3.86 9.70
N ALA A 148 17.10 -4.66 9.36
CA ALA A 148 17.03 -6.11 9.52
C ALA A 148 16.87 -6.53 10.99
N GLN A 149 17.56 -5.87 11.92
CA GLN A 149 17.39 -6.09 13.36
C GLN A 149 15.97 -5.78 13.82
N TYR A 150 15.40 -4.65 13.38
CA TYR A 150 14.02 -4.30 13.68
C TYR A 150 13.04 -5.35 13.15
N LEU A 151 13.19 -5.76 11.89
CA LEU A 151 12.34 -6.77 11.25
C LEU A 151 12.46 -8.13 11.96
N LYS A 152 13.64 -8.49 12.46
CA LYS A 152 13.84 -9.72 13.23
C LYS A 152 13.13 -9.68 14.59
N ALA A 153 13.06 -8.51 15.21
CA ALA A 153 12.28 -8.29 16.43
C ALA A 153 10.77 -8.22 16.19
N HIS A 154 10.34 -7.92 14.95
CA HIS A 154 8.95 -7.81 14.54
C HIS A 154 8.69 -8.68 13.29
N PRO A 155 8.73 -10.02 13.44
CA PRO A 155 8.60 -10.92 12.31
C PRO A 155 7.23 -10.80 11.64
N THR A 156 7.21 -10.97 10.32
CA THR A 156 5.98 -10.95 9.51
C THR A 156 5.08 -12.13 9.87
N ASN A 157 3.80 -11.84 10.11
CA ASN A 157 2.75 -12.82 10.39
C ASN A 157 1.63 -12.73 9.35
N GLU A 158 0.66 -13.64 9.40
CA GLU A 158 -0.49 -13.67 8.49
C GLU A 158 -1.35 -12.39 8.53
N GLU A 159 -1.31 -11.68 9.67
CA GLU A 159 -2.00 -10.41 9.86
C GLU A 159 -1.24 -9.20 9.25
N SER A 160 0.05 -9.33 8.96
CA SER A 160 0.88 -8.20 8.52
C SER A 160 0.42 -7.56 7.19
N PRO A 161 -0.03 -8.30 6.15
CA PRO A 161 -0.54 -7.72 4.92
C PRO A 161 -1.72 -6.76 5.11
N TYR A 162 -2.55 -6.99 6.13
CA TYR A 162 -3.75 -6.21 6.44
C TYR A 162 -3.46 -4.82 7.03
N ARG A 163 -2.24 -4.61 7.55
CA ARG A 163 -1.81 -3.30 8.07
C ARG A 163 -1.75 -2.22 6.99
N LEU A 164 -1.57 -2.61 5.73
CA LEU A 164 -1.49 -1.66 4.63
C LEU A 164 -2.85 -1.43 3.99
N ARG A 165 -3.38 -0.21 4.14
CA ARG A 165 -4.62 0.23 3.50
C ARG A 165 -4.29 1.10 2.29
N ILE A 166 -4.59 0.61 1.08
CA ILE A 166 -4.46 1.36 -0.17
C ILE A 166 -5.83 1.94 -0.54
N LYS A 167 -5.87 3.23 -0.87
CA LYS A 167 -7.11 3.92 -1.26
C LYS A 167 -7.72 3.25 -2.50
N GLY A 168 -8.97 2.83 -2.41
CA GLY A 168 -9.71 2.22 -3.52
C GLY A 168 -9.54 0.71 -3.66
N LEU A 169 -8.70 0.06 -2.84
CA LEU A 169 -8.59 -1.40 -2.81
C LEU A 169 -9.46 -1.96 -1.67
N PRO A 170 -10.45 -2.82 -1.95
CA PRO A 170 -11.22 -3.47 -0.89
C PRO A 170 -10.32 -4.44 -0.11
N MET A 171 -10.53 -4.50 1.20
CA MET A 171 -9.80 -5.38 2.09
C MET A 171 -10.53 -6.73 2.17
N PRO A 172 -9.94 -7.84 1.71
CA PRO A 172 -10.58 -9.15 1.80
C PRO A 172 -10.63 -9.61 3.26
N GLU A 173 -11.62 -10.44 3.61
CA GLU A 173 -11.72 -11.05 4.95
C GLU A 173 -10.59 -12.06 5.19
N LYS A 174 -10.18 -12.79 4.14
CA LYS A 174 -9.07 -13.73 4.19
C LYS A 174 -8.29 -13.72 2.88
N LEU A 175 -6.98 -13.55 2.97
CA LEU A 175 -6.09 -13.65 1.82
C LEU A 175 -5.95 -15.11 1.36
N PRO A 176 -5.99 -15.39 0.05
CA PRO A 176 -5.60 -16.68 -0.46
C PRO A 176 -4.12 -16.93 -0.18
N GLY A 177 -3.74 -18.21 -0.08
CA GLY A 177 -2.32 -18.58 -0.03
C GLY A 177 -1.58 -18.08 -1.27
N ALA A 178 -0.27 -17.83 -1.14
CA ALA A 178 0.53 -17.43 -2.29
C ALA A 178 0.45 -18.50 -3.41
N PRO A 179 0.21 -18.10 -4.67
CA PRO A 179 0.12 -19.03 -5.79
C PRO A 179 1.45 -19.76 -6.02
N PRO A 180 1.42 -20.93 -6.70
CA PRO A 180 2.65 -21.63 -7.06
C PRO A 180 3.56 -20.74 -7.92
N ALA A 181 4.84 -20.69 -7.58
CA ALA A 181 5.79 -19.86 -8.30
C ALA A 181 6.04 -20.38 -9.72
N PRO A 182 6.16 -19.49 -10.73
CA PRO A 182 6.64 -19.87 -12.06
C PRO A 182 8.01 -20.54 -11.97
N ARG A 183 8.35 -21.39 -12.94
CA ARG A 183 9.65 -22.09 -12.96
C ARG A 183 10.81 -21.10 -12.86
N GLY A 184 11.73 -21.38 -11.93
CA GLY A 184 12.92 -20.55 -11.67
C GLY A 184 12.67 -19.31 -10.81
N TRP A 185 11.39 -19.00 -10.50
CA TRP A 185 11.04 -17.95 -9.56
C TRP A 185 10.74 -18.53 -8.18
N LYS A 186 10.99 -17.74 -7.16
CA LYS A 186 10.60 -18.04 -5.77
C LYS A 186 9.53 -17.02 -5.37
N ILE A 187 8.54 -17.44 -4.60
CA ILE A 187 7.49 -16.55 -4.08
C ILE A 187 7.40 -16.76 -2.56
N GLY A 188 7.24 -15.67 -1.81
CA GLY A 188 7.02 -15.71 -0.36
C GLY A 188 5.66 -16.29 -0.01
N LYS A 189 5.51 -16.88 1.18
CA LYS A 189 4.24 -17.44 1.65
C LYS A 189 3.23 -16.34 1.98
N ILE A 190 3.73 -15.22 2.47
CA ILE A 190 2.95 -14.04 2.87
C ILE A 190 3.31 -12.91 1.92
N LEU A 191 2.30 -12.35 1.25
CA LEU A 191 2.46 -11.24 0.31
C LEU A 191 1.48 -10.10 0.68
N PRO A 192 1.79 -8.85 0.30
CA PRO A 192 0.85 -7.74 0.44
C PRO A 192 -0.46 -8.00 -0.35
N ILE A 193 -1.58 -7.43 0.12
CA ILE A 193 -2.91 -7.59 -0.51
C ILE A 193 -2.89 -7.21 -2.00
N HIS A 194 -2.15 -6.15 -2.34
CA HIS A 194 -2.00 -5.65 -3.71
C HIS A 194 -0.89 -6.33 -4.52
N SER A 195 -0.46 -7.53 -4.10
CA SER A 195 0.53 -8.31 -4.84
C SER A 195 0.03 -8.67 -6.23
N PRO A 196 0.83 -8.45 -7.29
CA PRO A 196 0.51 -8.94 -8.63
C PRO A 196 0.32 -10.46 -8.70
N ALA A 197 0.83 -11.21 -7.73
CA ALA A 197 0.66 -12.66 -7.66
C ALA A 197 -0.81 -13.04 -7.40
N TYR A 198 -1.57 -12.24 -6.64
CA TYR A 198 -2.99 -12.52 -6.39
C TYR A 198 -3.87 -12.14 -7.57
N SER A 199 -3.53 -11.07 -8.29
CA SER A 199 -4.29 -10.59 -9.45
C SER A 199 -3.89 -11.29 -10.76
N GLY A 200 -3.12 -12.37 -10.68
CA GLY A 200 -2.72 -13.18 -11.84
C GLY A 200 -1.77 -12.46 -12.83
N GLY A 201 -1.13 -11.37 -12.44
CA GLY A 201 -0.16 -10.65 -13.29
C GLY A 201 -0.68 -10.21 -14.67
N GLY A 202 -2.02 -10.14 -14.87
CA GLY A 202 -2.64 -9.89 -16.17
C GLY A 202 -2.68 -11.09 -17.13
N VAL A 203 -2.32 -12.29 -16.66
CA VAL A 203 -2.43 -13.55 -17.40
C VAL A 203 -3.14 -14.56 -16.50
N SER A 204 -4.47 -14.49 -16.51
CA SER A 204 -5.31 -15.53 -15.95
C SER A 204 -5.04 -16.85 -16.66
N ASP A 205 -4.90 -17.95 -15.91
CA ASP A 205 -4.80 -19.29 -16.50
C ASP A 205 -6.11 -19.69 -17.25
N ASN A 206 -7.24 -19.04 -16.95
CA ASN A 206 -8.55 -19.23 -17.59
C ASN A 206 -9.25 -17.89 -17.91
N PRO A 207 -8.89 -17.19 -19.01
CA PRO A 207 -9.44 -15.88 -19.36
C PRO A 207 -10.97 -15.88 -19.56
N LEU A 208 -11.53 -17.03 -19.99
CA LEU A 208 -12.97 -17.18 -20.17
C LEU A 208 -13.74 -17.22 -18.83
N LYS A 209 -13.11 -17.76 -17.77
CA LYS A 209 -13.75 -17.90 -16.46
C LYS A 209 -13.75 -16.57 -15.70
N ASP A 210 -12.66 -15.82 -15.81
CA ASP A 210 -12.57 -14.48 -15.23
C ASP A 210 -13.49 -13.50 -15.95
N ALA A 211 -13.58 -13.56 -17.29
CA ALA A 211 -14.56 -12.78 -18.05
C ALA A 211 -16.01 -13.13 -17.68
N MET A 212 -16.30 -14.40 -17.39
CA MET A 212 -17.63 -14.83 -16.98
C MET A 212 -17.96 -14.37 -15.55
N ALA A 213 -17.00 -14.42 -14.62
CA ALA A 213 -17.17 -13.89 -13.27
C ALA A 213 -17.33 -12.36 -13.26
N GLU A 214 -16.60 -11.65 -14.12
CA GLU A 214 -16.73 -10.20 -14.34
C GLU A 214 -18.08 -9.86 -14.98
N MET A 215 -18.53 -10.61 -15.99
CA MET A 215 -19.84 -10.45 -16.63
C MET A 215 -21.00 -10.79 -15.69
N GLN A 216 -20.81 -11.76 -14.79
CA GLN A 216 -21.79 -12.13 -13.77
C GLN A 216 -21.82 -11.10 -12.62
N SER A 217 -20.69 -10.46 -12.32
CA SER A 217 -20.58 -9.33 -11.39
C SER A 217 -21.20 -8.04 -11.97
N MET A 218 -21.03 -7.79 -13.27
CA MET A 218 -21.69 -6.68 -13.99
C MET A 218 -23.14 -6.98 -14.40
N GLY A 219 -23.57 -8.23 -14.37
CA GLY A 219 -24.91 -8.69 -14.77
C GLY A 219 -26.01 -8.45 -13.73
N GLY A 220 -25.70 -7.77 -12.62
CA GLY A 220 -26.63 -7.51 -11.52
C GLY A 220 -27.32 -6.14 -11.54
N MET A 221 -27.40 -5.46 -12.69
CA MET A 221 -28.13 -4.19 -12.80
C MET A 221 -29.62 -4.46 -13.12
N PRO A 222 -30.57 -4.20 -12.21
CA PRO A 222 -31.99 -4.34 -12.52
C PRO A 222 -32.42 -3.16 -13.40
N GLY A 223 -32.70 -3.39 -14.69
CA GLY A 223 -33.31 -2.33 -15.51
C GLY A 223 -33.13 -2.35 -17.02
N MET A 224 -32.65 -3.43 -17.66
CA MET A 224 -32.67 -3.47 -19.13
C MET A 224 -34.08 -3.80 -19.67
N PRO A 225 -34.67 -2.96 -20.55
CA PRO A 225 -36.00 -3.18 -21.10
C PRO A 225 -35.99 -4.41 -21.99
N GLN A 226 -36.97 -5.27 -21.76
CA GLN A 226 -37.17 -6.53 -22.46
C GLN A 226 -37.37 -6.28 -23.96
N ILE A 227 -36.43 -6.73 -24.80
CA ILE A 227 -36.59 -6.72 -26.25
C ILE A 227 -37.62 -7.80 -26.61
N PRO A 228 -38.79 -7.44 -27.18
CA PRO A 228 -39.78 -8.42 -27.58
C PRO A 228 -39.25 -9.24 -28.77
N GLY A 229 -39.14 -10.57 -28.62
CA GLY A 229 -38.88 -11.48 -29.76
C GLY A 229 -37.87 -12.59 -29.57
N MET A 230 -37.23 -12.77 -28.40
CA MET A 230 -36.35 -13.93 -28.16
C MET A 230 -36.97 -14.94 -27.18
N PRO A 231 -37.04 -16.24 -27.53
CA PRO A 231 -37.54 -17.27 -26.63
C PRO A 231 -36.63 -17.46 -25.40
N ASN A 232 -37.27 -17.69 -24.27
CA ASN A 232 -36.71 -17.78 -22.92
C ASN A 232 -35.70 -18.95 -22.80
N LEU A 233 -34.40 -18.65 -22.66
CA LEU A 233 -33.34 -19.65 -22.40
C LEU A 233 -33.29 -20.06 -20.91
N ALA A 234 -34.47 -20.25 -20.29
CA ALA A 234 -34.60 -20.64 -18.89
C ALA A 234 -34.90 -22.15 -18.71
N GLY A 235 -34.95 -22.92 -19.80
CA GLY A 235 -35.43 -24.31 -19.79
C GLY A 235 -34.39 -25.40 -20.06
N MET A 236 -33.08 -25.10 -20.15
CA MET A 236 -32.09 -26.07 -20.63
C MET A 236 -31.15 -26.61 -19.53
N MET A 237 -31.69 -26.80 -18.33
CA MET A 237 -31.06 -27.56 -17.24
C MET A 237 -31.83 -28.87 -17.05
N GLY A 238 -31.32 -29.94 -17.66
CA GLY A 238 -31.74 -31.33 -17.44
C GLY A 238 -30.62 -32.28 -17.85
N GLU A 239 -30.03 -32.96 -16.86
CA GLU A 239 -29.00 -34.01 -17.03
C GLU A 239 -29.56 -35.31 -17.68
N PRO A 240 -28.80 -36.43 -17.72
CA PRO A 240 -27.75 -36.73 -18.70
C PRO A 240 -28.12 -37.99 -19.52
N SER A 241 -27.62 -38.12 -20.76
CA SER A 241 -27.79 -39.36 -21.54
C SER A 241 -26.47 -39.89 -22.08
N ALA A 242 -26.19 -41.14 -21.70
CA ALA A 242 -25.04 -41.94 -22.04
C ALA A 242 -25.03 -42.42 -23.51
N SER A 243 -23.87 -42.33 -24.16
CA SER A 243 -23.37 -43.19 -25.24
C SER A 243 -21.95 -42.70 -25.55
N GLY A 244 -20.86 -43.45 -25.44
CA GLY A 244 -20.65 -44.82 -25.88
C GLY A 244 -19.80 -44.80 -27.17
N SER A 245 -18.47 -44.67 -27.05
CA SER A 245 -17.53 -45.14 -28.09
C SER A 245 -16.09 -45.21 -27.57
N GLU A 246 -15.65 -46.44 -27.28
CA GLU A 246 -14.25 -46.83 -27.12
C GLU A 246 -13.42 -46.52 -28.37
N LYS A 247 -12.17 -46.06 -28.18
CA LYS A 247 -11.08 -46.36 -29.12
C LYS A 247 -9.77 -46.59 -28.38
N LYS A 248 -9.33 -47.85 -28.41
CA LYS A 248 -8.08 -48.41 -27.87
C LYS A 248 -6.83 -47.93 -28.63
N LYS A 249 -5.83 -47.55 -27.83
CA LYS A 249 -4.43 -48.05 -27.78
C LYS A 249 -3.52 -47.87 -29.00
N LYS A 250 -2.39 -47.18 -28.79
CA LYS A 250 -1.06 -47.67 -29.24
C LYS A 250 0.09 -47.11 -28.39
N GLU A 251 0.53 -47.89 -27.39
CA GLU A 251 1.87 -47.79 -26.80
C GLU A 251 2.91 -48.28 -27.82
N LYS A 252 4.01 -47.54 -27.97
CA LYS A 252 5.24 -48.01 -28.63
C LYS A 252 6.30 -48.25 -27.56
N LYS A 253 6.54 -49.53 -27.25
CA LYS A 253 7.71 -50.03 -26.51
C LYS A 253 8.69 -50.59 -27.55
N LYS A 254 9.89 -49.99 -27.66
CA LYS A 254 11.11 -50.56 -28.25
C LYS A 254 12.07 -50.65 -27.05
N GLY A 255 12.62 -51.77 -26.62
CA GLY A 255 13.09 -52.95 -27.36
C GLY A 255 14.58 -53.04 -27.04
N LYS A 256 14.93 -53.80 -26.00
CA LYS A 256 16.31 -54.11 -25.58
C LYS A 256 16.83 -55.22 -26.50
N ALA A 257 18.06 -55.06 -26.99
CA ALA A 257 18.98 -56.12 -27.34
C ALA A 257 20.32 -55.73 -26.72
#